data_AF-A0A964Z3F6-F1
#
_entry.id   AF-A0A964Z3F6-F1
#
_cell.length_a   1.000
_cell.length_b   1.000
_cell.length_c   1.000
_cell.angle_alpha   90.00
_cell.angle_beta   90.00
_cell.angle_gamma   90.00
#
_symmetry.space_group_name_H-M   'P 1'
#
loop_
_entity.id
_entity.type
_entity.pdbx_description
1 polymer ?
#
loop_
_entity_poly.entity_id
_entity_poly.type
_entity_poly.pdbx_seq_one_letter_code
_entity_poly.pdbx_strand_id
1 'polypeptide(L)'
;MAFDFTSSFSEYLSEKKYLNGNLLKNSDNQPPQATTIVAIVYKDGVLMAGDRRATIGNLVAQNDIEKVFPADNESIIGIAGSAGIALELVKLFQVELEHYEKIEGTQLSVVG
;
A
#
# COMPACT_ATOMS: atom_id res chain seq x y z
N MET A 1 -19.50 -16.72 -24.10
CA MET A 1 -19.47 -16.51 -22.64
C MET A 1 -18.22 -15.70 -22.36
N ALA A 2 -18.30 -14.38 -22.55
CA ALA A 2 -17.17 -13.49 -22.30
C ALA A 2 -17.16 -13.23 -20.79
N PHE A 3 -16.10 -13.67 -20.11
CA PHE A 3 -15.78 -13.10 -18.81
C PHE A 3 -15.30 -11.69 -19.11
N ASP A 4 -16.04 -10.66 -18.67
CA ASP A 4 -15.47 -9.32 -18.55
C ASP A 4 -14.39 -9.41 -17.46
N PHE A 5 -13.16 -9.74 -17.86
CA PHE A 5 -12.00 -9.55 -17.00
C PHE A 5 -11.64 -8.08 -17.12
N THR A 6 -12.07 -7.29 -16.15
CA THR A 6 -11.38 -6.01 -15.95
C THR A 6 -9.95 -6.35 -15.54
N SER A 7 -8.97 -5.58 -16.01
CA SER A 7 -7.57 -5.74 -15.59
C SER A 7 -7.33 -5.18 -14.17
N SER A 8 -8.39 -5.11 -13.35
CA SER A 8 -8.36 -4.65 -11.97
C SER A 8 -8.72 -5.77 -11.00
N PHE A 9 -7.78 -6.11 -10.13
CA PHE A 9 -7.99 -7.09 -9.07
C PHE A 9 -8.90 -6.55 -7.97
N SER A 10 -8.81 -5.25 -7.69
CA SER A 10 -9.66 -4.58 -6.70
C SER A 10 -11.15 -4.63 -7.09
N GLU A 11 -11.45 -4.44 -8.37
CA GLU A 11 -12.80 -4.56 -8.91
C GLU A 11 -13.30 -6.00 -8.81
N TYR A 12 -12.46 -6.98 -9.19
CA TYR A 12 -12.76 -8.40 -8.99
C TYR A 12 -13.10 -8.72 -7.52
N LEU A 13 -12.30 -8.24 -6.57
CA LEU A 13 -12.58 -8.46 -5.14
C LEU A 13 -13.88 -7.79 -4.68
N SER A 14 -14.20 -6.62 -5.22
CA SER A 14 -15.45 -5.89 -4.95
C SER A 14 -16.67 -6.67 -5.45
N GLU A 15 -16.64 -7.12 -6.71
CA GLU A 15 -17.71 -7.92 -7.32
C GLU A 15 -17.97 -9.22 -6.57
N LYS A 16 -16.90 -9.92 -6.16
CA LYS A 16 -16.98 -11.15 -5.39
C LYS A 16 -17.31 -10.93 -3.91
N LYS A 17 -17.40 -9.67 -3.46
CA LYS A 17 -17.62 -9.28 -2.06
C LYS A 17 -16.53 -9.84 -1.12
N TYR A 18 -15.31 -9.99 -1.62
CA TYR A 18 -14.14 -10.35 -0.84
C TYR A 18 -13.49 -9.13 -0.17
N LEU A 19 -13.76 -7.92 -0.66
CA LEU A 19 -13.47 -6.70 0.08
C LEU A 19 -14.41 -6.59 1.28
N ASN A 20 -13.96 -7.05 2.43
CA ASN A 20 -14.63 -6.74 3.69
C ASN A 20 -14.42 -5.26 4.01
N GLY A 21 -15.42 -4.40 3.77
CA GLY A 21 -15.41 -2.98 4.18
C GLY A 21 -15.25 -2.74 5.70
N ASN A 22 -15.14 -3.80 6.50
CA ASN A 22 -14.85 -3.77 7.92
C ASN A 22 -13.36 -3.63 8.27
N LEU A 23 -12.47 -3.38 7.29
CA LEU A 23 -11.06 -2.98 7.58
C LEU A 23 -10.98 -1.73 8.49
N LEU A 24 -12.05 -0.93 8.51
CA LEU A 24 -12.19 0.29 9.32
C LEU A 24 -12.97 0.06 10.62
N LYS A 25 -13.28 -1.19 10.99
CA LYS A 25 -14.00 -1.45 12.23
C LYS A 25 -13.05 -1.16 13.38
N ASN A 26 -13.19 0.04 13.95
CA ASN A 26 -12.51 0.50 15.15
C ASN A 26 -12.53 -0.62 16.19
N SER A 27 -11.39 -1.27 16.39
CA SER A 27 -11.11 -1.78 17.72
C SER A 27 -11.01 -0.54 18.61
N ASP A 28 -11.57 -0.56 19.81
CA ASP A 28 -11.42 0.52 20.80
C ASP A 28 -9.95 0.79 21.19
N ASN A 29 -9.00 0.12 20.53
CA ASN A 29 -7.57 0.27 20.70
C ASN A 29 -7.00 1.14 19.58
N GLN A 30 -6.33 2.24 19.95
CA GLN A 30 -5.59 3.05 18.99
C GLN A 30 -4.48 2.19 18.34
N PRO A 31 -4.50 2.01 17.00
CA PRO A 31 -3.46 1.22 16.34
C PRO A 31 -2.13 1.99 16.32
N PRO A 32 -0.97 1.29 16.25
CA PRO A 32 0.31 1.94 16.03
C PRO A 32 0.27 2.86 14.81
N GLN A 33 0.71 4.10 14.99
CA GLN A 33 0.77 5.11 13.96
C GLN A 33 2.18 5.18 13.38
N ALA A 34 2.29 4.96 12.08
CA ALA A 34 3.47 5.31 11.29
C ALA A 34 3.57 6.83 11.17
N THR A 35 4.78 7.34 11.40
CA THR A 35 5.08 8.77 11.49
C THR A 35 5.62 9.35 10.19
N THR A 36 6.93 9.37 10.00
CA THR A 36 7.57 10.27 9.02
C THR A 36 8.17 9.51 7.85
N ILE A 37 7.86 9.97 6.65
CA ILE A 37 8.50 9.59 5.40
C ILE A 37 8.95 10.85 4.68
N VAL A 38 10.09 10.76 4.00
CA VAL A 38 10.62 11.80 3.12
C VAL A 38 10.86 11.20 1.74
N ALA A 39 10.67 12.01 0.70
CA ALA A 39 11.01 11.68 -0.68
C ALA A 39 11.83 12.82 -1.29
N ILE A 40 12.86 12.47 -2.05
CA ILE A 40 13.77 13.42 -2.70
C ILE A 40 13.93 13.01 -4.15
N VAL A 41 13.81 13.99 -5.06
CA VAL A 41 14.12 13.82 -6.48
C VAL A 41 15.58 14.21 -6.71
N TYR A 42 16.30 13.41 -7.49
CA TYR A 42 17.64 13.71 -7.97
C TYR A 42 17.72 13.44 -9.48
N LYS A 43 18.87 13.73 -10.10
CA LYS A 43 19.03 13.72 -11.55
C LYS A 43 18.52 12.45 -12.23
N ASP A 44 18.79 11.29 -11.64
CA ASP A 44 18.57 9.99 -12.25
C ASP A 44 17.51 9.15 -11.51
N GLY A 45 16.67 9.78 -10.68
CA GLY A 45 15.58 9.07 -10.02
C GLY A 45 15.05 9.72 -8.75
N VAL A 46 14.47 8.88 -7.90
CA VAL A 46 13.88 9.26 -6.62
C VAL A 46 14.44 8.41 -5.49
N LEU A 47 14.54 8.98 -4.30
CA LEU A 47 14.87 8.29 -3.06
C LEU A 47 13.74 8.52 -2.07
N MET A 48 13.31 7.47 -1.37
CA MET A 48 12.37 7.57 -0.26
C MET A 48 12.95 6.91 0.98
N ALA A 49 12.73 7.53 2.14
CA ALA A 49 13.16 7.01 3.43
C ALA A 49 12.08 7.28 4.48
N GLY A 50 11.94 6.36 5.43
CA GLY A 50 11.06 6.50 6.59
C GLY A 50 11.81 6.29 7.89
N ASP A 51 11.38 6.94 8.97
CA ASP A 51 11.88 6.63 10.31
C ASP A 51 11.32 5.29 10.81
N ARG A 52 11.99 4.67 11.77
CA ARG A 52 11.64 3.31 12.25
C ARG A 52 10.63 3.29 13.40
N ARG A 53 10.08 4.43 13.78
CA ARG A 53 9.19 4.55 14.96
C ARG A 53 7.72 4.38 14.59
N ALA A 54 6.97 3.64 15.39
CA ALA A 54 5.52 3.70 15.43
C ALA A 54 5.04 4.04 16.85
N THR A 55 3.96 4.81 16.97
CA THR A 55 3.48 5.31 18.27
C THR A 55 2.02 4.99 18.53
N ILE A 56 1.65 4.75 19.80
CA ILE A 56 0.27 4.74 20.28
C ILE A 56 0.17 5.87 21.29
N GLY A 57 -0.54 6.95 20.95
CA GLY A 57 -0.52 8.18 21.74
C GLY A 57 0.91 8.72 21.90
N ASN A 58 1.36 8.86 23.15
CA ASN A 58 2.71 9.31 23.51
C ASN A 58 3.73 8.16 23.69
N LEU A 59 3.31 6.90 23.56
CA LEU A 59 4.18 5.74 23.71
C LEU A 59 4.78 5.31 22.37
N VAL A 60 6.06 4.95 22.37
CA VAL A 60 6.68 4.24 21.24
C VAL A 60 6.24 2.79 21.31
N ALA A 61 5.35 2.39 20.40
CA ALA A 61 4.85 1.02 20.31
C ALA A 61 5.85 0.09 19.61
N GLN A 62 6.61 0.63 18.64
CA GLN A 62 7.62 -0.11 17.89
C GLN A 62 8.72 0.84 17.40
N ASN A 63 9.95 0.35 17.28
CA ASN A 63 11.12 1.14 16.89
C ASN A 63 11.91 0.55 15.70
N ASP A 64 11.37 -0.47 15.06
CA ASP A 64 11.96 -1.17 13.93
C ASP A 64 10.99 -1.37 12.76
N ILE A 65 9.94 -0.55 12.66
CA ILE A 65 8.94 -0.67 11.59
C ILE A 65 9.49 -0.20 10.23
N GLU A 66 9.15 -0.94 9.17
CA GLU A 66 9.35 -0.51 7.78
C GLU A 66 8.15 0.27 7.27
N LYS A 67 8.40 1.33 6.49
CA LYS A 67 7.37 2.24 5.99
C LYS A 67 7.50 2.54 4.49
N VAL A 68 8.57 2.07 3.89
CA VAL A 68 8.88 2.26 2.48
C VAL A 68 9.00 0.87 1.88
N PHE A 69 8.16 0.60 0.89
CA PHE A 69 8.04 -0.70 0.24
C PHE A 69 8.21 -0.51 -1.27
N PRO A 70 8.75 -1.48 -2.01
CA PRO A 70 8.66 -1.46 -3.47
C PRO A 70 7.18 -1.56 -3.88
N ALA A 71 6.74 -0.83 -4.90
CA ALA A 71 5.43 -1.06 -5.52
C ALA A 71 5.57 -2.10 -6.65
N ASP A 72 6.54 -1.85 -7.53
CA ASP A 72 6.95 -2.69 -8.64
C ASP A 72 8.47 -2.52 -8.85
N ASN A 73 8.97 -2.80 -10.06
CA ASN A 73 10.40 -2.68 -10.38
C ASN A 73 10.92 -1.24 -10.48
N GLU A 74 10.05 -0.25 -10.74
CA GLU A 74 10.41 1.14 -11.02
C GLU A 74 9.77 2.15 -10.07
N SER A 75 8.89 1.70 -9.16
CA SER A 75 8.14 2.56 -8.24
C SER A 75 8.16 2.08 -6.79
N ILE A 76 7.86 2.99 -5.85
CA ILE A 76 7.95 2.79 -4.40
C ILE A 76 6.73 3.37 -3.67
N ILE A 77 6.34 2.75 -2.57
CA ILE A 77 5.19 3.11 -1.73
C ILE A 77 5.69 3.54 -0.36
N GLY A 78 5.27 4.73 0.09
CA GLY A 78 5.46 5.20 1.45
C GLY A 78 4.14 5.20 2.23
N ILE A 79 4.15 4.68 3.47
CA ILE A 79 2.99 4.69 4.37
C ILE A 79 3.15 5.50 5.66
N ALA A 80 2.17 6.36 5.95
CA ALA A 80 2.02 7.07 7.21
C ALA A 80 0.58 6.93 7.75
N GLY A 81 0.39 7.13 9.06
CA GLY A 81 -0.90 6.91 9.73
C GLY A 81 -1.05 5.48 10.27
N SER A 82 -2.26 4.92 10.27
CA SER A 82 -2.54 3.61 10.88
C SER A 82 -1.74 2.49 10.20
N ALA A 83 -0.71 1.98 10.88
CA ALA A 83 0.25 1.06 10.28
C ALA A 83 -0.40 -0.26 9.82
N GLY A 84 -1.37 -0.78 10.59
CA GLY A 84 -2.06 -2.03 10.27
C GLY A 84 -2.82 -1.95 8.93
N ILE A 85 -3.64 -0.91 8.77
CA ILE A 85 -4.42 -0.68 7.55
C ILE A 85 -3.48 -0.40 6.37
N ALA A 86 -2.43 0.40 6.60
CA ALA A 86 -1.52 0.77 5.54
C ALA A 86 -0.75 -0.42 4.95
N LEU A 87 -0.37 -1.40 5.78
CA LEU A 87 0.28 -2.63 5.29
C LEU A 87 -0.66 -3.49 4.43
N GLU A 88 -1.95 -3.53 4.74
CA GLU A 88 -2.93 -4.23 3.90
C GLU A 88 -3.13 -3.53 2.56
N LEU A 89 -3.18 -2.20 2.56
CA LEU A 89 -3.28 -1.39 1.35
C LEU A 89 -2.05 -1.55 0.44
N VAL A 90 -0.83 -1.57 1.01
CA VAL A 90 0.40 -1.84 0.27
C VAL A 90 0.30 -3.19 -0.46
N LYS A 91 -0.10 -4.25 0.24
CA LYS A 91 -0.24 -5.59 -0.35
C LYS A 91 -1.28 -5.63 -1.46
N LEU A 92 -2.44 -5.00 -1.24
CA LEU A 92 -3.49 -4.95 -2.25
C LEU A 92 -2.99 -4.22 -3.50
N PHE A 93 -2.29 -3.10 -3.33
CA PHE A 93 -1.77 -2.31 -4.44
C PHE A 93 -0.67 -3.04 -5.22
N GLN A 94 0.26 -3.73 -4.55
CA GLN A 94 1.25 -4.58 -5.22
C GLN A 94 0.59 -5.67 -6.08
N VAL A 95 -0.42 -6.35 -5.53
CA VAL A 95 -1.17 -7.38 -6.27
C VAL A 95 -1.93 -6.78 -7.45
N GLU A 96 -2.50 -5.58 -7.30
CA GLU A 96 -3.16 -4.86 -8.39
C GLU A 96 -2.19 -4.61 -9.56
N LEU A 97 -1.00 -4.07 -9.27
CA LEU A 97 0.01 -3.79 -10.30
C LEU A 97 0.48 -5.07 -11.01
N GLU A 98 0.79 -6.11 -10.23
CA GLU A 98 1.16 -7.41 -10.80
C GLU A 98 0.03 -8.05 -11.61
N HIS A 99 -1.22 -7.87 -11.16
CA HIS A 99 -2.38 -8.40 -11.87
C HIS A 99 -2.53 -7.72 -13.22
N TYR A 100 -2.50 -6.37 -13.24
CA TYR A 100 -2.56 -5.59 -14.46
C TYR A 100 -1.47 -6.02 -15.46
N GLU A 101 -0.22 -6.09 -15.02
CA GLU A 101 0.91 -6.48 -15.89
C GLU A 101 0.73 -7.88 -16.47
N LYS A 102 0.21 -8.84 -15.68
CA LYS A 102 -0.05 -10.21 -16.14
C LYS A 102 -1.21 -10.30 -17.14
N ILE A 103 -2.19 -9.41 -17.06
CA ILE A 103 -3.37 -9.42 -17.93
C ILE A 103 -3.11 -8.65 -19.23
N GLU A 104 -2.56 -7.43 -19.14
CA GLU A 104 -2.34 -6.54 -20.28
C GLU A 104 -0.97 -6.77 -20.96
N GLY A 105 -0.04 -7.46 -20.29
CA GLY A 105 1.31 -7.71 -20.82
C GLY A 105 2.20 -6.47 -20.84
N THR A 106 1.78 -5.37 -20.21
CA THR A 106 2.52 -4.12 -20.06
C THR A 106 2.36 -3.57 -18.65
N GLN A 107 3.36 -2.83 -18.18
CA GLN A 107 3.28 -2.15 -16.89
C GLN A 107 2.26 -1.00 -16.93
N LEU A 108 1.63 -0.75 -15.79
CA LEU A 108 0.73 0.37 -15.60
C LEU A 108 1.53 1.68 -15.55
N SER A 109 0.99 2.74 -16.14
CA SER A 109 1.63 4.06 -16.04
C SER A 109 1.50 4.62 -14.63
N VAL A 110 2.39 5.53 -14.23
CA VAL A 110 2.31 6.21 -12.92
C VAL A 110 1.00 7.01 -12.75
N VAL A 111 0.38 7.46 -13.85
CA VAL A 111 -0.89 8.20 -13.83
C VAL A 111 -2.08 7.27 -13.62
N GLY A 112 -1.91 5.95 -13.82
CA GLY A 112 -2.98 4.97 -13.98
C GLY A 112 -3.46 4.85 -15.41
#